data_AF-A0A3C1FG04-F1
#
_entry.id   AF-A0A3C1FG04-F1
#
_cell.length_a   1.000
_cell.length_b   1.000
_cell.length_c   1.000
_cell.angle_alpha   90.00
_cell.angle_beta   90.00
_cell.angle_gamma   90.00
#
_symmetry.space_group_name_H-M   'P 1'
#
loop_
_entity.id
_entity.type
_entity.pdbx_description
1 polymer ?
#
loop_
_entity_poly.entity_id
_entity_poly.type
_entity_poly.pdbx_seq_one_letter_code
_entity_poly.pdbx_strand_id
1 'polypeptide(L)' 'MADPRGFMTTPREVAERRPVDERVQDWQEVYPGSPGRAVLPIISKQAGRCMDCGIP' A
#
# COMPACT_ATOMS: atom_id res chain seq x y z
N MET A 1 -3.73 19.10 3.84
CA MET A 1 -4.99 18.44 3.46
C MET A 1 -4.75 17.73 2.14
N ALA A 2 -5.04 16.44 2.04
CA ALA A 2 -4.93 15.72 0.77
C ALA A 2 -6.00 16.21 -0.21
N ASP A 3 -5.76 16.11 -1.51
CA ASP A 3 -6.77 16.39 -2.53
C ASP A 3 -7.91 15.36 -2.39
N PRO A 4 -9.17 15.77 -2.10
CA PRO A 4 -10.29 14.84 -1.99
C PRO A 4 -10.55 14.07 -3.29
N ARG A 5 -10.03 14.54 -4.43
CA ARG A 5 -10.10 13.87 -5.73
C ARG A 5 -8.82 13.13 -6.09
N GLY A 6 -7.89 12.98 -5.15
CA GLY A 6 -6.62 12.26 -5.36
C GLY A 6 -6.82 10.82 -5.83
N PHE A 7 -7.97 10.20 -5.50
CA PHE A 7 -8.35 8.89 -6.01
C PHE A 7 -8.59 8.83 -7.53
N MET A 8 -8.90 9.96 -8.18
CA MET A 8 -9.12 10.04 -9.64
C MET A 8 -7.79 10.09 -10.41
N THR A 9 -6.77 10.72 -9.84
CA THR A 9 -5.47 10.94 -10.49
C THR A 9 -4.41 9.93 -10.06
N THR A 10 -4.56 9.34 -8.88
CA THR A 10 -3.64 8.35 -8.32
C THR A 10 -4.31 6.97 -8.31
N PRO A 11 -3.89 6.03 -9.19
CA PRO A 11 -4.43 4.69 -9.20
C PRO A 11 -4.06 3.92 -7.93
N ARG A 12 -4.83 2.88 -7.62
CA ARG A 12 -4.52 1.99 -6.52
C ARG A 12 -3.26 1.18 -6.85
N GLU A 13 -2.31 1.20 -5.94
CA GLU A 13 -1.10 0.38 -5.96
C GLU A 13 -1.05 -0.44 -4.68
N VAL A 14 -0.54 -1.66 -4.77
CA VAL A 14 -0.39 -2.58 -3.64
C VAL A 14 1.09 -2.90 -3.45
N ALA A 15 1.49 -3.19 -2.21
CA ALA A 15 2.83 -3.66 -1.94
C ALA A 15 3.13 -4.95 -2.71
N GLU A 16 4.35 -5.05 -3.24
CA GLU A 16 4.85 -6.27 -3.85
C GLU A 16 4.79 -7.42 -2.85
N ARG A 17 4.52 -8.63 -3.33
CA ARG A 17 4.43 -9.82 -2.49
C ARG A 17 5.41 -10.84 -3.04
N ARG A 18 6.01 -11.62 -2.15
CA ARG A 18 6.77 -12.80 -2.54
C ARG A 18 5.92 -13.75 -3.40
N PRO A 19 6.54 -14.44 -4.38
CA PRO A 19 5.87 -15.44 -5.19
C PRO A 19 5.17 -16.51 -4.36
N VAL A 20 4.08 -17.07 -4.89
CA VAL A 20 3.24 -18.02 -4.15
C VAL A 20 3.99 -19.33 -3.91
N ASP A 21 4.68 -19.82 -4.93
CA ASP A 21 5.51 -21.02 -4.90
C ASP A 21 6.63 -20.96 -3.86
N GLU A 22 7.17 -19.76 -3.59
CA GLU A 22 8.15 -19.56 -2.52
C GLU A 22 7.48 -19.52 -1.13
N ARG A 23 6.47 -18.67 -0.94
CA ARG A 23 5.89 -18.38 0.40
C ARG A 23 5.05 -19.53 0.99
N VAL A 24 4.79 -20.59 0.22
CA VAL A 24 4.16 -21.83 0.74
C VAL A 24 5.17 -22.78 1.38
N GLN A 25 6.47 -22.56 1.18
CA GLN A 25 7.54 -23.43 1.68
C GLN A 25 8.16 -22.92 2.99
N ASP A 26 7.77 -21.73 3.46
CA ASP A 26 8.31 -21.11 4.66
C ASP A 26 7.27 -20.23 5.40
N TRP A 27 7.68 -19.69 6.55
CA TRP A 27 6.88 -18.78 7.39
C TRP A 27 7.46 -17.36 7.42
N GLN A 28 8.27 -16.98 6.43
CA GLN A 28 8.84 -15.64 6.36
C GLN A 28 7.78 -14.63 5.92
N GLU A 29 8.05 -13.34 6.16
CA GLU A 29 7.14 -12.25 5.79
C GLU A 29 6.81 -12.27 4.28
N VAL A 30 5.54 -12.01 3.94
CA VAL A 30 5.05 -12.05 2.56
C VAL A 30 5.46 -10.81 1.80
N TYR A 31 5.56 -9.67 2.48
CA TYR A 31 5.98 -8.40 1.90
C TYR A 31 7.50 -8.24 2.02
N PRO A 32 8.25 -8.14 0.91
CA PRO A 32 9.70 -8.00 0.97
C PRO A 32 10.10 -6.64 1.60
N GLY A 33 11.10 -6.66 2.49
CA GLY A 33 11.60 -5.49 3.23
C GLY A 33 11.23 -5.50 4.72
N SER A 34 11.71 -4.51 5.48
CA SER A 34 11.39 -4.40 6.91
C SER A 34 9.98 -3.81 7.12
N PRO A 35 9.25 -4.21 8.19
CA PRO A 35 8.02 -3.55 8.58
C PRO A 35 8.19 -2.02 8.61
N GLY A 36 7.33 -1.29 7.91
CA GLY A 36 7.36 0.17 7.84
C GLY A 36 8.26 0.80 6.76
N ARG A 37 9.22 0.05 6.17
CA ARG A 37 10.12 0.57 5.12
C ARG A 37 9.79 0.04 3.72
N ALA A 38 9.17 -1.14 3.65
CA ALA A 38 8.81 -1.84 2.42
C ALA A 38 7.82 -1.10 1.47
N VAL A 39 7.30 0.06 1.88
CA VAL A 39 6.12 0.65 1.22
C VAL A 39 6.19 2.16 1.04
N LEU A 40 7.32 2.81 1.37
CA LEU A 40 7.57 4.18 0.92
C LEU A 40 8.28 4.13 -0.44
N PRO A 41 7.82 4.87 -1.46
CA PRO A 41 6.91 6.02 -1.43
C PRO A 41 5.41 5.71 -1.68
N ILE A 42 5.04 4.44 -1.85
CA ILE A 42 3.68 4.01 -2.19
C ILE A 42 2.65 4.53 -1.16
N ILE A 43 2.93 4.40 0.15
CA ILE A 43 2.03 4.83 1.22
C ILE A 43 1.65 6.30 1.09
N SER A 44 2.62 7.20 0.86
CA SER A 44 2.34 8.64 0.79
C SER A 44 1.38 8.97 -0.35
N LYS A 45 1.55 8.33 -1.52
CA LYS A 45 0.64 8.51 -2.67
C LYS A 45 -0.73 7.89 -2.41
N GLN A 46 -0.77 6.68 -1.84
CA GLN A 46 -2.03 5.99 -1.55
C GLN A 46 -2.84 6.68 -0.45
N ALA A 47 -2.20 7.23 0.58
CA ALA A 47 -2.84 8.01 1.64
C ALA A 47 -3.48 9.30 1.08
N GLY A 48 -2.89 9.89 0.05
CA GLY A 48 -3.46 11.03 -0.68
C GLY A 48 -4.77 10.74 -1.42
N ARG A 49 -5.20 9.48 -1.51
CA ARG A 49 -6.48 9.08 -2.11
C ARG A 49 -7.67 9.17 -1.14
N CYS A 50 -7.43 9.41 0.15
CA CYS A 50 -8.49 9.56 1.14
C CYS A 50 -9.33 10.81 0.82
N MET A 51 -10.65 10.63 0.76
CA MET A 51 -11.61 11.70 0.45
C MET A 51 -12.04 12.52 1.68
N ASP A 52 -11.63 12.10 2.89
CA ASP A 52 -12.02 12.73 4.15
C ASP A 52 -13.55 12.86 4.32
N CYS A 53 -14.30 11.78 4.02
CA CYS A 53 -15.77 11.77 3.99
C CYS A 53 -16.47 12.02 5.34
N GLY A 54 -15.73 12.29 6.43
CA GLY A 54 -16.25 12.30 7.78
C GLY A 54 -16.49 10.90 8.36
N ILE A 55 -16.89 10.85 9.63
CA ILE A 55 -17.34 9.62 10.31
C ILE A 55 -18.85 9.48 10.03
N PRO A 56 -19.31 8.37 9.44
CA PRO A 56 -20.74 8.12 9.23
C PRO A 56 -21.51 7.92 10.54
#